data_AF-A0A940FI86-F1
#
_entry.id   AF-A0A940FI86-F1
#
_cell.length_a   1.000
_cell.length_b   1.000
_cell.length_c   1.000
_cell.angle_alpha   90.00
_cell.angle_beta   90.00
_cell.angle_gamma   90.00
#
_symmetry.space_group_name_H-M   'P 1'
#
loop_
_entity.id
_entity.type
_entity.pdbx_description
1 polymer ?
#
loop_
_entity_poly.entity_id
_entity_poly.type
_entity_poly.pdbx_seq_one_letter_code
_entity_poly.pdbx_strand_id
1 'polypeptide(L)'
;YGTKEWKDGNKKLEDQLPEIVARLEVEAQRINEAQIESRKREEEYREKEKQRLAFEQRKNTELVNFRKLIGDLDRWHLTQRLRQYLNDLEKHAAANNILTGELKEWLIWAHQKTDWYDPFISAKDEWLTEEDIRKIFTVEKSPYYSSFTNDAESSSYFPRPWYTK
;
A
#
# COMPACT_ATOMS: atom_id res chain seq x y z
N TYR A 1 -16.52 22.37 46.30
CA TYR A 1 -15.74 23.21 47.23
C TYR A 1 -16.35 24.60 47.24
N GLY A 2 -16.83 25.06 48.39
CA GLY A 2 -17.39 26.41 48.52
C GLY A 2 -16.27 27.44 48.60
N THR A 3 -16.38 28.53 47.84
CA THR A 3 -15.49 29.68 47.93
C THR A 3 -15.67 30.35 49.29
N LYS A 4 -14.63 30.39 50.12
CA LYS A 4 -14.65 31.18 51.35
C LYS A 4 -14.49 32.65 50.96
N GLU A 5 -15.54 33.41 51.16
CA GLU A 5 -15.56 34.85 50.95
C GLU A 5 -15.09 35.58 52.22
N TRP A 6 -14.24 36.58 52.02
CA TRP A 6 -13.70 37.42 53.08
C TRP A 6 -14.39 38.78 53.01
N LYS A 7 -14.91 39.25 54.15
CA LYS A 7 -15.61 40.52 54.24
C LYS A 7 -15.22 41.25 55.51
N ASP A 8 -15.28 42.56 55.44
CA ASP A 8 -15.08 43.42 56.60
C ASP A 8 -16.27 43.31 57.56
N GLY A 9 -16.01 43.35 58.87
CA GLY A 9 -17.03 43.10 59.88
C GLY A 9 -16.49 43.28 61.28
N ASN A 10 -16.60 42.25 62.13
CA ASN A 10 -16.13 42.32 63.53
C ASN A 10 -14.60 42.23 63.68
N LYS A 11 -13.90 41.77 62.63
CA LYS A 11 -12.44 41.85 62.45
C LYS A 11 -12.18 42.65 61.18
N LYS A 12 -11.21 43.56 61.22
CA LYS A 12 -10.79 44.30 60.02
C LYS A 12 -10.18 43.35 59.01
N LEU A 13 -10.28 43.68 57.73
CA LEU A 13 -9.65 42.91 56.65
C LEU A 13 -8.13 42.80 56.83
N GLU A 14 -7.51 43.88 57.32
CA GLU A 14 -6.07 44.00 57.63
C GLU A 14 -5.60 42.90 58.60
N ASP A 15 -6.39 42.64 59.64
CA ASP A 15 -6.10 41.61 60.66
C ASP A 15 -6.27 40.18 60.11
N GLN A 16 -6.96 40.04 58.97
CA GLN A 16 -7.18 38.76 58.28
C GLN A 16 -6.15 38.49 57.18
N LEU A 17 -5.32 39.48 56.82
CA LEU A 17 -4.30 39.36 55.77
C LEU A 17 -3.38 38.15 55.94
N PRO A 18 -2.89 37.80 57.15
CA PRO A 18 -2.06 36.60 57.33
C PRO A 18 -2.77 35.30 56.95
N GLU A 19 -4.07 35.18 57.27
CA GLU A 19 -4.87 33.98 56.92
C GLU A 19 -5.18 33.95 55.41
N ILE A 20 -5.41 35.11 54.78
CA ILE A 20 -5.62 35.23 53.34
C ILE A 20 -4.36 34.82 52.57
N VAL A 21 -3.19 35.37 52.94
CA VAL A 21 -1.90 35.06 52.32
C VAL A 21 -1.57 33.58 52.48
N ALA A 22 -1.71 33.02 53.69
CA ALA A 22 -1.47 31.60 53.92
C ALA A 22 -2.36 30.69 53.04
N ARG A 23 -3.63 31.06 52.82
CA ARG A 23 -4.49 30.31 51.89
C ARG A 23 -4.09 30.44 50.43
N LEU A 24 -3.70 31.64 50.00
CA LEU A 24 -3.24 31.87 48.63
C LEU A 24 -1.95 31.10 48.36
N GLU A 25 -1.03 31.02 49.32
CA GLU A 25 0.18 30.21 49.22
C GLU A 25 -0.13 28.72 49.07
N VAL A 26 -1.04 28.18 49.90
CA VAL A 26 -1.47 26.77 49.81
C VAL A 26 -2.15 26.48 48.47
N GLU A 27 -3.05 27.36 48.00
CA GLU A 27 -3.71 27.14 46.71
C GLU A 27 -2.75 27.32 45.53
N ALA A 28 -1.82 28.27 45.61
CA ALA A 28 -0.78 28.43 44.60
C ALA A 28 0.13 27.19 44.51
N GLN A 29 0.52 26.60 45.65
CA GLN A 29 1.24 25.32 45.68
C GLN A 29 0.43 24.21 45.02
N ARG A 30 -0.84 24.07 45.39
CA ARG A 30 -1.73 23.05 44.83
C ARG A 30 -1.93 23.19 43.32
N ILE A 31 -2.09 24.43 42.83
CA ILE A 31 -2.20 24.72 41.40
C ILE A 31 -0.88 24.38 40.69
N ASN A 32 0.27 24.77 41.25
CA ASN A 32 1.57 24.47 40.67
C ASN A 32 1.83 22.96 40.59
N GLU A 33 1.52 22.22 41.65
CA GLU A 33 1.61 20.75 41.68
C GLU A 33 0.71 20.12 40.62
N ALA A 34 -0.56 20.54 40.54
CA ALA A 34 -1.49 20.05 39.53
C ALA A 34 -1.02 20.35 38.09
N GLN A 35 -0.42 21.52 37.86
CA GLN A 35 0.16 21.87 36.56
C GLN A 35 1.39 21.01 36.23
N ILE A 36 2.27 20.75 37.21
CA ILE A 36 3.43 19.87 37.02
C ILE A 36 2.96 18.44 36.68
N GLU A 37 2.00 17.90 37.42
CA GLU A 37 1.44 16.57 37.16
C GLU A 37 0.72 16.48 35.82
N SER A 38 -0.05 17.51 35.45
CA SER A 38 -0.74 17.56 34.16
C SER A 38 0.26 17.58 33.01
N ARG A 39 1.31 18.42 33.11
CA ARG A 39 2.38 18.47 32.10
C ARG A 39 3.10 17.13 31.96
N LYS A 40 3.41 16.47 33.09
CA LYS A 40 4.05 15.15 33.08
C LYS A 40 3.16 14.10 32.42
N ARG A 41 1.87 14.05 32.74
CA ARG A 41 0.90 13.14 32.11
C ARG A 41 0.76 13.40 30.61
N GLU A 42 0.72 14.66 30.20
CA GLU A 42 0.62 15.04 28.80
C GLU A 42 1.90 14.64 28.02
N GLU A 43 3.07 14.82 28.61
CA GLU A 43 4.34 14.37 28.03
C GLU A 43 4.39 12.85 27.89
N GLU A 44 4.05 12.10 28.94
CA GLU A 44 3.98 10.64 28.89
C GLU A 44 2.97 10.14 27.84
N TYR A 45 1.81 10.78 27.74
CA TYR A 45 0.80 10.46 26.73
C TYR A 45 1.33 10.72 25.32
N ARG A 46 1.92 11.90 25.08
CA ARG A 46 2.51 12.26 23.78
C ARG A 46 3.61 11.29 23.37
N GLU A 47 4.44 10.86 24.31
CA GLU A 47 5.54 9.93 24.02
C GLU A 47 5.03 8.52 23.69
N LYS A 48 4.04 8.02 24.45
CA LYS A 48 3.36 6.74 24.13
C LYS A 48 2.68 6.79 22.77
N GLU A 49 2.02 7.90 22.46
CA GLU A 49 1.33 8.09 21.18
C GLU A 49 2.31 8.11 20.00
N LYS A 50 3.44 8.83 20.14
CA LYS A 50 4.52 8.81 19.13
C LYS A 50 5.06 7.40 18.91
N GLN A 51 5.31 6.64 19.98
CA GLN A 51 5.80 5.27 19.88
C GLN A 51 4.77 4.36 19.18
N ARG A 52 3.49 4.50 19.51
CA ARG A 52 2.40 3.77 18.86
C ARG A 52 2.34 4.06 17.36
N LEU A 53 2.31 5.34 16.98
CA LEU A 53 2.27 5.76 15.58
C LEU A 53 3.49 5.27 14.80
N ALA A 54 4.70 5.39 15.39
CA ALA A 54 5.92 4.91 14.76
C ALA A 54 5.91 3.38 14.57
N PHE A 55 5.38 2.63 15.54
CA PHE A 55 5.23 1.18 15.44
C PHE A 55 4.23 0.79 14.35
N GLU A 56 3.06 1.44 14.31
CA GLU A 56 2.04 1.20 13.28
C GLU A 56 2.53 1.54 11.88
N GLN A 57 3.26 2.65 11.72
CA GLN A 57 3.88 3.01 10.45
C GLN A 57 4.86 1.93 9.99
N ARG A 58 5.78 1.48 10.86
CA ARG A 58 6.73 0.41 10.53
C ARG A 58 6.01 -0.88 10.15
N LYS A 59 5.00 -1.28 10.93
CA LYS A 59 4.19 -2.47 10.65
C LYS A 59 3.52 -2.37 9.28
N ASN A 60 2.91 -1.23 8.96
CA ASN A 60 2.24 -1.02 7.68
C ASN A 60 3.24 -1.03 6.51
N THR A 61 4.39 -0.39 6.67
CA THR A 61 5.47 -0.44 5.68
C THR A 61 5.90 -1.88 5.41
N GLU A 62 6.09 -2.70 6.44
CA GLU A 62 6.49 -4.10 6.21
C GLU A 62 5.41 -4.96 5.58
N LEU A 63 4.15 -4.73 5.91
CA LEU A 63 3.05 -5.41 5.21
C LEU A 63 2.98 -5.03 3.74
N VAL A 64 3.21 -3.76 3.39
CA VAL A 64 3.24 -3.30 1.99
C VAL A 64 4.43 -3.92 1.25
N ASN A 65 5.62 -3.89 1.85
CA ASN A 65 6.83 -4.49 1.28
C ASN A 65 6.64 -6.00 1.05
N PHE A 66 6.10 -6.70 2.03
CA PHE A 66 5.88 -8.15 1.94
C PHE A 66 4.84 -8.51 0.88
N ARG A 67 3.75 -7.74 0.76
CA ARG A 67 2.77 -7.93 -0.32
C ARG A 67 3.40 -7.75 -1.70
N LYS A 68 4.27 -6.74 -1.86
CA LYS A 68 5.02 -6.54 -3.10
C LYS A 68 5.90 -7.75 -3.41
N LEU A 69 6.63 -8.25 -2.41
CA LEU A 69 7.49 -9.44 -2.56
C LEU A 69 6.70 -10.67 -3.04
N ILE A 70 5.53 -10.94 -2.44
CA ILE A 70 4.67 -12.05 -2.88
C ILE A 70 4.20 -11.84 -4.33
N GLY A 71 3.78 -10.63 -4.69
CA GLY A 71 3.41 -10.32 -6.07
C GLY A 71 4.57 -10.50 -7.06
N ASP A 72 5.79 -10.10 -6.69
CA ASP A 72 6.98 -10.30 -7.50
C ASP A 72 7.31 -11.80 -7.66
N LEU A 73 7.19 -12.57 -6.59
CA LEU A 73 7.38 -14.03 -6.59
C LEU A 73 6.39 -14.73 -7.55
N ASP A 74 5.10 -14.40 -7.44
CA ASP A 74 4.05 -14.98 -8.29
C ASP A 74 4.26 -14.64 -9.76
N ARG A 75 4.61 -13.37 -10.06
CA ARG A 75 4.93 -12.92 -11.41
C ARG A 75 6.12 -13.67 -11.99
N TRP A 76 7.17 -13.82 -11.21
CA TRP A 76 8.35 -14.58 -11.61
C TRP A 76 7.99 -16.05 -11.88
N HIS A 77 7.28 -16.72 -10.98
CA HIS A 77 6.87 -18.13 -11.17
C HIS A 77 6.00 -18.33 -12.41
N LEU A 78 5.08 -17.40 -12.70
CA LEU A 78 4.29 -17.46 -13.93
C LEU A 78 5.18 -17.30 -15.16
N THR A 79 6.11 -16.36 -15.13
CA THR A 79 7.07 -16.13 -16.22
C THR A 79 7.92 -17.36 -16.50
N GLN A 80 8.45 -18.03 -15.46
CA GLN A 80 9.23 -19.25 -15.64
C GLN A 80 8.40 -20.36 -16.30
N ARG A 81 7.14 -20.53 -15.87
CA ARG A 81 6.20 -21.48 -16.48
C ARG A 81 5.89 -21.13 -17.93
N LEU A 82 5.69 -19.86 -18.25
CA LEU A 82 5.46 -19.39 -19.62
C LEU A 82 6.67 -19.66 -20.52
N ARG A 83 7.88 -19.33 -20.08
CA ARG A 83 9.11 -19.64 -20.84
C ARG A 83 9.23 -21.14 -21.12
N GLN A 84 9.00 -21.97 -20.10
CA GLN A 84 9.05 -23.41 -20.26
C GLN A 84 8.01 -23.89 -21.29
N TYR A 85 6.76 -23.44 -21.17
CA TYR A 85 5.70 -23.77 -22.11
C TYR A 85 6.04 -23.36 -23.55
N LEU A 86 6.51 -22.14 -23.77
CA LEU A 86 6.87 -21.64 -25.11
C LEU A 86 8.02 -22.46 -25.72
N ASN A 87 9.05 -22.78 -24.92
CA ASN A 87 10.15 -23.62 -25.37
C ASN A 87 9.69 -25.05 -25.73
N ASP A 88 8.80 -25.63 -24.94
CA ASP A 88 8.28 -26.97 -25.20
C ASP A 88 7.33 -26.99 -26.40
N LEU A 89 6.53 -25.93 -26.58
CA LEU A 89 5.70 -25.73 -27.75
C LEU A 89 6.54 -25.59 -29.03
N GLU A 90 7.63 -24.81 -29.00
CA GLU A 90 8.53 -24.66 -30.14
C GLU A 90 9.18 -26.01 -30.51
N LYS A 91 9.67 -26.77 -29.52
CA LYS A 91 10.22 -28.11 -29.74
C LYS A 91 9.20 -29.07 -30.33
N HIS A 92 7.98 -29.09 -29.78
CA HIS A 92 6.89 -29.91 -30.29
C HIS A 92 6.54 -29.53 -31.73
N ALA A 93 6.50 -28.23 -32.02
CA ALA A 93 6.19 -27.74 -33.35
C ALA A 93 7.26 -28.10 -34.39
N ALA A 94 8.54 -27.99 -34.00
CA ALA A 94 9.67 -28.40 -34.82
C ALA A 94 9.66 -29.92 -35.08
N ALA A 95 9.42 -30.73 -34.04
CA ALA A 95 9.41 -32.20 -34.16
C ALA A 95 8.29 -32.73 -35.06
N ASN A 96 7.15 -32.04 -35.12
CA ASN A 96 5.99 -32.43 -35.92
C ASN A 96 5.89 -31.70 -37.27
N ASN A 97 6.91 -30.92 -37.67
CA ASN A 97 6.89 -30.08 -38.88
C ASN A 97 5.68 -29.13 -38.98
N ILE A 98 5.13 -28.70 -37.84
CA ILE A 98 4.02 -27.72 -37.75
C ILE A 98 4.52 -26.31 -37.44
N LEU A 99 5.83 -26.09 -37.47
CA LEU A 99 6.46 -24.80 -37.23
C LEU A 99 6.31 -23.88 -38.46
N THR A 100 5.11 -23.34 -38.63
CA THR A 100 4.78 -22.36 -39.67
C THR A 100 5.44 -21.00 -39.39
N GLY A 101 5.55 -20.15 -40.41
CA GLY A 101 6.06 -18.78 -40.23
C GLY A 101 5.21 -17.97 -39.24
N GLU A 102 3.89 -18.16 -39.27
CA GLU A 102 2.95 -17.56 -38.32
C GLU A 102 3.23 -17.96 -36.87
N LEU A 103 3.47 -19.25 -36.61
CA LEU A 103 3.78 -19.73 -35.28
C LEU A 103 5.13 -19.17 -34.78
N LYS A 104 6.12 -19.02 -35.66
CA LYS A 104 7.40 -18.40 -35.30
C LYS A 104 7.25 -16.93 -34.89
N GLU A 105 6.48 -16.16 -35.66
CA GLU A 105 6.19 -14.75 -35.32
C GLU A 105 5.46 -14.64 -33.98
N TRP A 106 4.48 -15.52 -33.75
CA TRP A 106 3.76 -15.58 -32.48
C TRP A 106 4.67 -15.96 -31.31
N LEU A 107 5.56 -16.95 -31.47
CA LEU A 107 6.53 -17.33 -30.44
C LEU A 107 7.46 -16.16 -30.08
N ILE A 108 7.96 -15.42 -31.07
CA ILE A 108 8.79 -14.23 -30.83
C ILE A 108 8.03 -13.20 -29.99
N TRP A 109 6.79 -12.90 -30.37
CA TRP A 109 5.94 -12.01 -29.60
C TRP A 109 5.70 -12.53 -28.17
N ALA A 110 5.39 -13.82 -28.02
CA ALA A 110 5.09 -14.41 -26.73
C ALA A 110 6.31 -14.37 -25.79
N HIS A 111 7.52 -14.60 -26.32
CA HIS A 111 8.77 -14.44 -25.57
C HIS A 111 9.00 -12.99 -25.16
N GLN A 112 8.80 -12.02 -26.05
CA GLN A 112 8.92 -10.59 -25.72
C GLN A 112 7.92 -10.17 -24.62
N LYS A 113 6.67 -10.63 -24.70
CA LYS A 113 5.66 -10.38 -23.66
C LYS A 113 6.01 -11.06 -22.34
N THR A 114 6.61 -12.24 -22.40
CA THR A 114 7.11 -12.95 -21.20
C THR A 114 8.25 -12.16 -20.55
N ASP A 115 9.19 -11.62 -21.33
CA ASP A 115 10.28 -10.78 -20.83
C ASP A 115 9.82 -9.44 -20.26
N TRP A 116 8.76 -8.85 -20.84
CA TRP A 116 8.11 -7.65 -20.30
C TRP A 116 7.43 -7.91 -18.95
N TYR A 117 6.78 -9.07 -18.80
CA TYR A 117 6.10 -9.45 -17.57
C TYR A 117 7.05 -9.90 -16.43
N ASP A 118 8.27 -10.33 -16.78
CA ASP A 118 9.28 -10.82 -15.84
C ASP A 118 9.74 -9.70 -14.88
N PRO A 119 9.59 -9.87 -13.55
CA PRO A 119 10.02 -8.86 -12.59
C PRO A 119 11.54 -8.67 -12.52
N PHE A 120 12.36 -9.59 -13.04
CA PHE A 120 13.81 -9.44 -13.08
C PHE A 120 14.35 -8.81 -14.36
N ILE A 121 13.65 -8.98 -15.48
CA ILE A 121 14.05 -8.39 -16.77
C ILE A 121 13.33 -7.07 -17.00
N SER A 122 12.01 -7.05 -16.77
CA SER A 122 11.15 -5.88 -16.96
C SER A 122 11.44 -5.19 -18.30
N ALA A 123 11.44 -5.97 -19.38
CA ALA A 123 11.72 -5.47 -20.72
C ALA A 123 10.72 -4.37 -21.06
N LYS A 124 11.14 -3.37 -21.84
CA LYS A 124 10.23 -2.33 -22.31
C LYS A 124 9.31 -2.92 -23.38
N ASP A 125 8.01 -2.73 -23.19
CA ASP A 125 7.02 -2.96 -24.23
C ASP A 125 6.63 -1.63 -24.87
N GLU A 126 6.42 -1.63 -26.18
CA GLU A 126 6.06 -0.42 -26.93
C GLU A 126 4.66 0.09 -26.58
N TRP A 127 3.76 -0.82 -26.17
CA TRP A 127 2.33 -0.52 -26.01
C TRP A 127 1.84 -0.70 -24.57
N LEU A 128 2.49 -1.56 -23.78
CA LEU A 128 2.03 -1.93 -22.45
C LEU A 128 2.95 -1.40 -21.34
N THR A 129 2.33 -0.92 -20.28
CA THR A 129 2.98 -0.30 -19.11
C THR A 129 2.98 -1.21 -17.89
N GLU A 130 3.74 -0.86 -16.87
CA GLU A 130 3.68 -1.56 -15.58
C GLU A 130 2.28 -1.53 -14.93
N GLU A 131 1.45 -0.54 -15.27
CA GLU A 131 0.06 -0.49 -14.80
C GLU A 131 -0.79 -1.57 -15.46
N ASP A 132 -0.57 -1.83 -16.75
CA ASP A 132 -1.27 -2.87 -17.49
C ASP A 132 -0.96 -4.25 -16.93
N ILE A 133 0.28 -4.49 -16.47
CA ILE A 133 0.67 -5.73 -15.76
C ILE A 133 -0.26 -6.02 -14.57
N ARG A 134 -0.64 -4.98 -13.82
CA ARG A 134 -1.52 -5.11 -12.65
C ARG A 134 -2.96 -5.41 -13.04
N LYS A 135 -3.36 -5.05 -14.26
CA LYS A 135 -4.72 -5.21 -14.78
C LYS A 135 -4.93 -6.47 -15.62
N ILE A 136 -3.87 -7.21 -15.97
CA ILE A 136 -3.96 -8.43 -16.80
C ILE A 136 -5.01 -9.42 -16.29
N PHE A 137 -5.14 -9.59 -14.97
CA PHE A 137 -6.10 -10.51 -14.36
C PHE A 137 -7.35 -9.83 -13.80
N THR A 138 -7.46 -8.51 -13.94
CA THR A 138 -8.66 -7.79 -13.56
C THR A 138 -9.60 -7.78 -14.76
N VAL A 139 -10.75 -8.45 -14.63
CA VAL A 139 -11.77 -8.47 -15.68
C VAL A 139 -12.35 -7.07 -15.82
N GLU A 140 -11.78 -6.28 -16.74
CA GLU A 140 -12.46 -5.08 -17.20
C GLU A 140 -13.64 -5.52 -18.07
N LYS A 141 -14.87 -5.20 -17.62
CA LYS A 141 -16.05 -5.29 -18.48
C LYS A 141 -15.91 -4.22 -19.56
N SER A 142 -15.18 -4.52 -20.62
CA SER A 142 -15.08 -3.65 -21.78
C SER A 142 -16.47 -3.50 -22.42
N PRO A 143 -17.02 -2.28 -22.57
CA PRO A 143 -18.28 -2.07 -23.25
C PRO A 143 -18.20 -2.39 -24.76
N TYR A 144 -17.00 -2.62 -25.29
CA TYR A 144 -16.76 -2.96 -26.70
C TYR A 144 -16.66 -4.47 -26.98
N TYR A 145 -16.58 -5.33 -25.95
CA TYR A 145 -16.38 -6.78 -26.11
C TYR A 145 -17.49 -7.64 -25.50
N SER A 146 -18.74 -7.17 -25.54
CA SER A 146 -19.90 -7.98 -25.13
C SER A 146 -20.59 -8.73 -26.28
N SER A 147 -20.11 -8.62 -27.53
CA SER A 147 -20.82 -9.15 -28.71
C SER A 147 -20.03 -10.07 -29.65
N PHE A 148 -18.86 -10.58 -29.25
CA PHE A 148 -18.14 -11.61 -30.04
C PHE A 148 -18.15 -12.97 -29.33
N THR A 149 -19.34 -13.54 -29.22
CA THR A 149 -19.50 -14.99 -29.21
C THR A 149 -20.38 -15.32 -30.40
N ASN A 150 -19.74 -15.63 -31.54
CA ASN A 150 -20.23 -16.50 -32.64
C ASN A 150 -19.49 -16.22 -33.96
N ASP A 151 -18.16 -16.22 -33.95
CA ASP A 151 -17.36 -16.37 -35.19
C ASP A 151 -16.07 -17.15 -34.85
N ALA A 152 -16.25 -18.42 -34.50
CA ALA A 152 -15.17 -19.36 -34.24
C ALA A 152 -14.64 -20.03 -35.51
N GLU A 153 -14.73 -19.39 -36.68
CA GLU A 153 -14.35 -20.00 -37.97
C GLU A 153 -13.18 -19.34 -38.70
N SER A 154 -12.54 -18.30 -38.15
CA SER A 154 -11.28 -17.80 -38.76
C SER A 154 -10.33 -17.10 -37.76
N SER A 155 -10.34 -17.50 -36.49
CA SER A 155 -9.30 -17.06 -35.55
C SER A 155 -8.18 -18.08 -35.57
N SER A 156 -7.03 -17.72 -36.16
CA SER A 156 -5.82 -18.52 -36.07
C SER A 156 -5.56 -18.88 -34.60
N TYR A 157 -5.25 -20.15 -34.33
CA TYR A 157 -4.94 -20.64 -32.98
C TYR A 157 -3.77 -19.86 -32.33
N PHE A 158 -2.97 -19.17 -33.15
CA PHE A 158 -1.89 -18.29 -32.76
C PHE A 158 -2.20 -16.85 -33.20
N PRO A 159 -2.99 -16.08 -32.43
CA PRO A 159 -3.42 -14.76 -32.84
C PRO A 159 -2.21 -13.84 -33.02
N ARG A 160 -2.00 -13.34 -34.25
CA ARG A 160 -0.95 -12.37 -34.53
C ARG A 160 -1.24 -11.06 -33.80
N PRO A 161 -0.24 -10.42 -33.19
CA PRO A 161 -0.39 -9.06 -32.72
C PRO A 161 -0.81 -8.15 -33.87
N TRP A 162 -1.79 -7.29 -33.66
CA TRP A 162 -2.34 -6.44 -34.71
C TRP A 162 -1.31 -5.45 -35.33
N TYR A 163 -0.17 -5.26 -34.67
CA TYR A 163 0.92 -4.36 -35.08
C TYR A 163 2.10 -5.08 -35.76
N THR A 164 2.12 -6.41 -35.83
CA THR A 164 3.12 -7.15 -36.62
C THR A 164 2.67 -7.20 -38.09
N LYS A 165 3.51 -6.69 -39.01
CA LYS A 165 3.24 -6.69 -40.46
C LYS A 165 3.45 -8.05 -41.09
#